data_AF-A0A5D0VY52-F1
#
_entry.id   AF-A0A5D0VY52-F1
#
_cell.length_a   1.000
_cell.length_b   1.000
_cell.length_c   1.000
_cell.angle_alpha   90.00
_cell.angle_beta   90.00
_cell.angle_gamma   90.00
#
_symmetry.space_group_name_H-M   'P 1'
#
loop_
_entity.id
_entity.type
_entity.pdbx_description
1 polymer ?
#
loop_
_entity_poly.entity_id
_entity_poly.type
_entity_poly.pdbx_seq_one_letter_code
_entity_poly.pdbx_strand_id
1 'polypeptide(L)'
;MQTLQRDIAPANRVAPLKGGAGSAPAASLKIGRLGRPSAPFAIVIKFLSPGVLSGLLWTHVWLGLSTAALLCLGGAIGLAALQRLPFRGFGARSWMGRVGFGERVFLNRLVVPIPADRGRRITVLYLVFGVGAAVALVGGALASLVLTCSGLVVAMAAQVTCFRHLANLHRSMESRAPLYRFWTVSALNDN
;
A
#
# COMPACT_ATOMS: atom_id res chain seq x y z
N MET A 1 -31.03 -13.93 60.59
CA MET A 1 -30.66 -12.58 60.11
C MET A 1 -29.36 -12.69 59.32
N GLN A 2 -29.41 -12.40 58.02
CA GLN A 2 -28.25 -12.24 57.15
C GLN A 2 -27.59 -10.87 57.43
N THR A 3 -26.27 -10.82 57.52
CA THR A 3 -25.48 -9.68 57.04
C THR A 3 -24.09 -10.15 56.62
N LEU A 4 -23.84 -9.96 55.32
CA LEU A 4 -22.54 -9.87 54.65
C LEU A 4 -21.68 -8.78 55.31
N GLN A 5 -20.35 -8.96 55.37
CA GLN A 5 -19.44 -7.99 54.73
C GLN A 5 -18.04 -8.58 54.54
N ARG A 6 -17.53 -8.40 53.33
CA ARG A 6 -16.31 -8.98 52.74
C ARG A 6 -15.04 -8.32 53.27
N ASP A 7 -14.02 -9.14 53.47
CA ASP A 7 -12.62 -8.75 53.58
C ASP A 7 -12.15 -7.99 52.34
N ILE A 8 -11.62 -6.78 52.55
CA ILE A 8 -10.83 -6.05 51.56
C ILE A 8 -9.48 -5.72 52.20
N ALA A 9 -8.44 -6.42 51.75
CA ALA A 9 -7.04 -6.11 51.98
C ALA A 9 -6.30 -6.09 50.61
N PRO A 10 -5.10 -5.52 50.52
CA PRO A 10 -4.83 -4.10 50.59
C PRO A 10 -4.38 -3.53 49.23
N ALA A 11 -4.41 -2.20 49.13
CA ALA A 11 -3.96 -1.42 48.00
C ALA A 11 -2.54 -1.81 47.54
N ASN A 12 -2.45 -2.29 46.31
CA ASN A 12 -1.21 -2.57 45.60
C ASN A 12 -0.49 -1.24 45.30
N ARG A 13 0.32 -0.75 46.24
CA ARG A 13 1.27 0.36 46.02
C ARG A 13 2.37 -0.13 45.08
N VAL A 14 2.28 0.28 43.82
CA VAL A 14 3.40 0.15 42.88
C VAL A 14 4.51 1.10 43.33
N ALA A 15 5.65 0.54 43.75
CA ALA A 15 6.86 1.28 44.07
C ALA A 15 7.41 2.00 42.82
N PRO A 16 7.99 3.20 42.94
CA PRO A 16 8.68 3.83 41.82
C PRO A 16 10.00 3.09 41.56
N LEU A 17 10.10 2.44 40.40
CA LEU A 17 11.35 1.87 39.89
C LEU A 17 12.36 3.00 39.65
N LYS A 18 13.33 3.11 40.56
CA LYS A 18 14.54 3.90 40.39
C LYS A 18 15.45 3.13 39.44
N GLY A 19 15.31 3.36 38.14
CA GLY A 19 16.15 2.78 37.09
C GLY A 19 16.80 3.88 36.25
N GLY A 20 18.11 4.06 36.41
CA GLY A 20 18.91 4.83 35.47
C GLY A 20 19.07 4.08 34.15
N ALA A 21 19.03 4.81 33.04
CA ALA A 21 19.77 4.58 31.79
C ALA A 21 19.15 5.44 30.69
N GLY A 22 20.02 6.24 30.04
CA GLY A 22 19.85 6.83 28.72
C GLY A 22 18.42 7.05 28.22
N SER A 23 17.92 8.27 28.42
CA SER A 23 16.80 8.81 27.65
C SER A 23 17.18 8.87 26.16
N ALA A 24 16.95 7.78 25.44
CA ALA A 24 16.80 7.85 23.99
C ALA A 24 15.60 8.78 23.73
N PRO A 25 15.75 9.81 22.86
CA PRO A 25 14.64 10.69 22.57
C PRO A 25 13.53 9.84 21.96
N ALA A 26 12.38 9.80 22.63
CA ALA A 26 11.15 9.28 22.07
C ALA A 26 10.91 10.04 20.77
N ALA A 27 11.21 9.40 19.65
CA ALA A 27 10.99 9.94 18.33
C ALA A 27 9.49 10.21 18.22
N SER A 28 9.12 11.48 18.38
CA SER A 28 7.80 12.01 18.08
C SER A 28 7.56 11.79 16.59
N LEU A 29 7.07 10.61 16.25
CA LEU A 29 6.60 10.26 14.92
C LEU A 29 5.43 11.22 14.65
N LYS A 30 5.63 12.16 13.72
CA LYS A 30 4.57 13.01 13.17
C LYS A 30 3.51 12.11 12.52
N ILE A 31 2.52 11.68 13.31
CA ILE A 31 1.42 10.79 12.93
C ILE A 31 0.50 11.41 11.85
N GLY A 32 0.60 12.73 11.62
CA GLY A 32 -0.36 13.52 10.83
C GLY A 32 -0.52 13.18 9.33
N ARG A 33 0.36 12.37 8.73
CA ARG A 33 0.19 11.85 7.34
C ARG A 33 0.41 10.34 7.19
N LEU A 34 0.80 9.67 8.28
CA LEU A 34 1.20 8.26 8.25
C LEU A 34 0.00 7.30 8.18
N GLY A 35 -1.14 7.70 8.77
CA GLY A 35 -2.33 6.84 8.93
C GLY A 35 -3.38 6.87 7.81
N ARG A 36 -3.25 7.72 6.77
CA ARG A 36 -4.28 7.78 5.71
C ARG A 36 -4.04 6.68 4.67
N PRO A 37 -5.02 5.83 4.36
CA PRO A 37 -4.86 4.84 3.29
C PRO A 37 -4.58 5.55 1.96
N SER A 38 -3.88 4.86 1.05
CA SER A 38 -3.88 5.26 -0.36
C SER A 38 -5.33 5.46 -0.80
N ALA A 39 -5.64 6.57 -1.46
CA ALA A 39 -6.99 6.77 -2.00
C ALA A 39 -7.33 5.52 -2.84
N PRO A 40 -8.49 4.88 -2.66
CA PRO A 40 -8.85 3.67 -3.39
C PRO A 40 -8.81 3.88 -4.91
N PHE A 41 -9.04 5.12 -5.34
CA PHE A 41 -8.83 5.57 -6.71
C PHE A 41 -7.40 5.36 -7.22
N ALA A 42 -6.38 5.55 -6.37
CA ALA A 42 -5.00 5.30 -6.72
C ALA A 42 -4.74 3.83 -7.07
N ILE A 43 -5.47 2.88 -6.48
CA ILE A 43 -5.35 1.45 -6.83
C ILE A 43 -5.92 1.18 -8.21
N VAL A 44 -7.05 1.83 -8.56
CA VAL A 44 -7.63 1.75 -9.90
C VAL A 44 -6.67 2.32 -10.94
N ILE A 45 -6.08 3.50 -10.67
CA ILE A 45 -5.10 4.11 -11.58
C ILE A 45 -3.89 3.17 -11.77
N LYS A 46 -3.36 2.60 -10.68
CA LYS A 46 -2.25 1.63 -10.75
C LYS A 46 -2.62 0.40 -11.59
N PHE A 47 -3.87 -0.06 -11.49
CA PHE A 47 -4.35 -1.19 -12.26
C PHE A 47 -4.48 -0.84 -13.75
N LEU A 48 -4.96 0.35 -14.09
CA LEU A 48 -5.12 0.78 -15.47
C LEU A 48 -3.81 1.22 -16.13
N SER A 49 -2.82 1.67 -15.35
CA SER A 49 -1.62 2.31 -15.87
C SER A 49 -0.85 1.48 -16.93
N PRO A 50 -0.62 0.16 -16.77
CA PRO A 50 0.12 -0.60 -17.77
C PRO A 50 -0.60 -0.58 -19.13
N GLY A 51 -1.93 -0.72 -19.11
CA GLY A 51 -2.76 -0.71 -20.32
C GLY A 51 -2.78 0.67 -20.98
N VAL A 52 -2.98 1.73 -20.19
CA VAL A 52 -2.98 3.11 -20.70
C VAL A 52 -1.63 3.47 -21.32
N LEU A 53 -0.51 3.17 -20.64
CA LEU A 53 0.83 3.47 -21.14
C LEU A 53 1.15 2.67 -22.41
N SER A 54 0.76 1.39 -22.46
CA SER A 54 0.93 0.58 -23.67
C SER A 54 0.11 1.13 -24.84
N GLY A 55 -1.14 1.56 -24.60
CA GLY A 55 -1.99 2.18 -25.61
C GLY A 55 -1.44 3.52 -26.11
N LEU A 56 -0.91 4.36 -25.22
CA LEU A 56 -0.24 5.60 -25.59
C LEU A 56 0.99 5.33 -26.47
N LEU A 57 1.76 4.28 -26.17
CA LEU A 57 2.92 3.92 -26.97
C LEU A 57 2.53 3.42 -28.37
N TRP A 58 1.39 2.73 -28.50
CA TRP A 58 0.84 2.31 -29.79
C TRP A 58 0.53 3.49 -30.74
N THR A 59 0.41 4.71 -30.24
CA THR A 59 0.26 5.91 -31.10
C THR A 59 1.45 6.18 -32.00
N HIS A 60 2.60 5.52 -31.76
CA HIS A 60 3.81 5.65 -32.59
C HIS A 60 3.58 5.23 -34.05
N VAL A 61 2.60 4.36 -34.32
CA VAL A 61 2.25 3.92 -35.69
C VAL A 61 1.79 5.10 -36.55
N TRP A 62 1.17 6.13 -35.95
CA TRP A 62 0.68 7.31 -36.66
C TRP A 62 1.56 8.55 -36.45
N LEU A 63 2.07 8.76 -35.23
CA LEU A 63 2.73 10.00 -34.82
C LEU A 63 4.26 9.92 -34.78
N GLY A 64 4.81 8.74 -35.06
CA GLY A 64 6.23 8.43 -34.88
C GLY A 64 6.61 8.13 -33.43
N LEU A 65 7.75 7.46 -33.27
CA LEU A 65 8.21 6.95 -31.98
C LEU A 65 8.52 8.06 -30.96
N SER A 66 9.13 9.17 -31.39
CA SER A 66 9.47 10.29 -30.51
C SER A 66 8.23 10.92 -29.87
N THR A 67 7.19 11.16 -30.67
CA THR A 67 5.92 11.74 -30.18
C THR A 67 5.21 10.79 -29.23
N ALA A 68 5.16 9.50 -29.57
CA ALA A 68 4.55 8.49 -28.70
C ALA A 68 5.31 8.32 -27.37
N ALA A 69 6.64 8.40 -27.39
CA ALA A 69 7.45 8.36 -26.18
C ALA A 69 7.16 9.57 -25.27
N LEU A 70 7.02 10.77 -25.84
CA LEU A 70 6.61 11.97 -25.09
C LEU A 70 5.20 11.84 -24.51
N LEU A 71 4.24 11.31 -25.28
CA LEU A 71 2.89 11.04 -24.81
C LEU A 71 2.88 10.01 -23.69
N CYS A 72 3.66 8.93 -23.81
CA CYS A 72 3.78 7.92 -22.78
C CYS A 72 4.39 8.50 -21.48
N LEU A 73 5.43 9.32 -21.59
CA LEU A 73 6.04 10.00 -20.44
C LEU A 73 5.06 10.99 -19.78
N GLY A 74 4.40 11.83 -20.58
CA GLY A 74 3.37 12.75 -20.11
C GLY A 74 2.19 12.02 -19.44
N GLY A 75 1.76 10.89 -20.01
CA GLY A 75 0.76 10.02 -19.43
C GLY A 75 1.20 9.42 -18.10
N ALA A 76 2.44 8.95 -17.99
CA ALA A 76 2.98 8.43 -16.72
C ALA A 76 3.01 9.51 -15.63
N ILE A 77 3.47 10.73 -15.96
CA ILE A 77 3.48 11.87 -15.04
C ILE A 77 2.05 12.25 -14.64
N GLY A 78 1.13 12.33 -15.61
CA GLY A 78 -0.28 12.63 -15.40
C GLY A 78 -0.96 11.63 -14.49
N LEU A 79 -0.76 10.32 -14.72
CA LEU A 79 -1.28 9.25 -13.86
C LEU A 79 -0.69 9.34 -12.45
N ALA A 80 0.60 9.62 -12.31
CA ALA A 80 1.25 9.80 -11.01
C ALA A 80 0.71 11.03 -10.25
N ALA A 81 0.45 12.13 -10.95
CA ALA A 81 -0.19 13.31 -10.37
C ALA A 81 -1.64 13.01 -9.95
N LEU A 82 -2.38 12.29 -10.79
CA LEU A 82 -3.78 11.91 -10.54
C LEU A 82 -3.92 11.03 -9.28
N GLN A 83 -2.93 10.17 -8.99
CA GLN A 83 -2.89 9.36 -7.76
C GLN A 83 -2.75 10.19 -6.47
N ARG A 84 -2.25 11.43 -6.57
CA ARG A 84 -2.05 12.33 -5.41
C ARG A 84 -3.29 13.15 -5.08
N LEU A 85 -4.31 13.15 -5.95
CA LEU A 85 -5.51 13.94 -5.72
C LEU A 85 -6.29 13.38 -4.52
N PRO A 86 -6.81 14.28 -3.65
CA PRO A 86 -7.52 13.92 -2.44
C PRO A 86 -8.97 13.50 -2.76
N PHE A 87 -9.16 12.40 -3.48
CA PHE A 87 -10.48 11.82 -3.64
C PHE A 87 -10.92 11.22 -2.29
N ARG A 88 -12.12 11.60 -1.83
CA ARG A 88 -12.77 11.00 -0.64
C ARG A 88 -12.87 9.49 -0.87
N GLY A 89 -12.07 8.73 -0.11
CA GLY A 89 -11.93 7.29 -0.30
C GLY A 89 -13.07 6.49 0.33
N PHE A 90 -13.40 5.36 -0.29
CA PHE A 90 -14.08 4.24 0.37
C PHE A 90 -13.39 3.90 1.71
N GLY A 91 -14.18 3.57 2.73
CA GLY A 91 -13.68 3.39 4.10
C GLY A 91 -12.56 2.35 4.23
N ALA A 92 -11.82 2.43 5.33
CA ALA A 92 -10.69 1.55 5.68
C ALA A 92 -10.99 0.05 5.57
N ARG A 93 -12.27 -0.32 5.67
CA ARG A 93 -12.77 -1.71 5.59
C ARG A 93 -12.93 -2.24 4.15
N SER A 94 -12.90 -1.36 3.15
CA SER A 94 -13.01 -1.76 1.74
C SER A 94 -11.81 -2.62 1.31
N TRP A 95 -12.01 -3.51 0.34
CA TRP A 95 -10.91 -4.32 -0.20
C TRP A 95 -9.75 -3.46 -0.71
N MET A 96 -10.07 -2.37 -1.44
CA MET A 96 -9.09 -1.40 -1.91
C MET A 96 -8.37 -0.69 -0.76
N GLY A 97 -9.09 -0.25 0.29
CA GLY A 97 -8.46 0.33 1.48
C GLY A 97 -7.42 -0.61 2.12
N ARG A 98 -7.73 -1.90 2.22
CA ARG A 98 -6.81 -2.92 2.76
C ARG A 98 -5.57 -3.13 1.90
N VAL A 99 -5.69 -3.06 0.58
CA VAL A 99 -4.54 -3.11 -0.34
C VAL A 99 -3.64 -1.89 -0.11
N GLY A 100 -4.22 -0.69 -0.04
CA GLY A 100 -3.47 0.55 0.19
C GLY A 100 -2.74 0.57 1.54
N PHE A 101 -3.38 0.08 2.60
CA PHE A 101 -2.71 -0.10 3.89
C PHE A 101 -1.63 -1.17 3.85
N GLY A 102 -1.90 -2.30 3.19
CA GLY A 102 -0.91 -3.37 3.01
C GLY A 102 0.34 -2.88 2.30
N GLU A 103 0.18 -2.02 1.28
CA GLU A 103 1.29 -1.38 0.57
C GLU A 103 2.12 -0.51 1.51
N ARG A 104 1.49 0.32 2.35
CA ARG A 104 2.22 1.14 3.34
C ARG A 104 2.97 0.29 4.36
N VAL A 105 2.35 -0.78 4.85
CA VAL A 105 3.01 -1.73 5.76
C VAL A 105 4.23 -2.35 5.08
N PHE A 106 4.09 -2.75 3.82
CA PHE A 106 5.18 -3.33 3.04
C PHE A 106 6.32 -2.34 2.76
N LEU A 107 6.00 -1.07 2.50
CA LEU A 107 6.99 0.00 2.33
C LEU A 107 7.70 0.34 3.65
N ASN A 108 6.98 0.28 4.77
CA ASN A 108 7.52 0.54 6.11
C ASN A 108 8.19 -0.70 6.75
N ARG A 109 8.48 -1.75 5.98
CA ARG A 109 9.04 -3.01 6.48
C ARG A 109 10.41 -2.90 7.14
N LEU A 110 11.12 -1.80 6.89
CA LEU A 110 12.41 -1.50 7.52
C LEU A 110 12.25 -1.01 8.97
N VAL A 111 11.09 -0.41 9.29
CA VAL A 111 10.79 0.10 10.63
C VAL A 111 9.98 -0.91 11.43
N VAL A 112 8.98 -1.53 10.79
CA VAL A 112 8.16 -2.58 11.41
C VAL A 112 8.39 -3.88 10.65
N PRO A 113 9.08 -4.87 11.26
CA PRO A 113 9.44 -6.09 10.57
C PRO A 113 8.20 -6.89 10.18
N ILE A 114 8.17 -7.31 8.91
CA ILE A 114 7.17 -8.23 8.38
C ILE A 114 7.78 -9.63 8.26
N PRO A 115 6.97 -10.71 8.29
CA PRO A 115 7.48 -12.07 8.07
C PRO A 115 8.23 -12.18 6.73
N ALA A 116 9.47 -12.66 6.76
CA ALA A 116 10.39 -12.66 5.62
C ALA A 116 9.81 -13.36 4.38
N ASP A 117 9.14 -14.50 4.56
CA ASP A 117 8.51 -15.23 3.45
C ASP A 117 7.46 -14.42 2.70
N ARG A 118 6.67 -13.62 3.43
CA ARG A 118 5.63 -12.78 2.83
C ARG A 118 6.23 -11.56 2.14
N GLY A 119 7.23 -10.95 2.76
CA GLY A 119 7.99 -9.85 2.16
C GLY A 119 8.61 -10.27 0.82
N ARG A 120 9.28 -11.43 0.79
CA ARG A 120 9.91 -11.97 -0.43
C ARG A 120 8.88 -12.22 -1.54
N ARG A 121 7.74 -12.86 -1.23
CA ARG A 121 6.68 -13.12 -2.23
C ARG A 121 6.15 -11.83 -2.85
N ILE A 122 5.89 -10.80 -2.05
CA ILE A 122 5.41 -9.50 -2.55
C ILE A 122 6.49 -8.84 -3.42
N THR A 123 7.76 -8.86 -3.01
CA THR A 123 8.87 -8.34 -3.83
C THR A 123 8.96 -9.05 -5.18
N VAL A 124 8.90 -10.38 -5.20
CA VAL A 124 8.92 -11.16 -6.45
C VAL A 124 7.75 -10.75 -7.35
N LEU A 125 6.54 -10.59 -6.80
CA LEU A 125 5.39 -10.15 -7.59
C LEU A 125 5.57 -8.74 -8.17
N TYR A 126 6.20 -7.82 -7.44
CA TYR A 126 6.56 -6.51 -7.99
C TYR A 126 7.57 -6.61 -9.14
N LEU A 127 8.55 -7.51 -9.03
CA LEU A 127 9.51 -7.75 -10.11
C LEU A 127 8.83 -8.37 -11.34
N VAL A 128 7.98 -9.38 -11.15
CA VAL A 128 7.22 -10.01 -12.26
C VAL A 128 6.30 -8.98 -12.92
N PHE A 129 5.63 -8.14 -12.15
CA PHE A 129 4.84 -7.02 -12.68
C PHE A 129 5.71 -6.08 -13.52
N GLY A 130 6.87 -5.66 -13.00
CA GLY A 130 7.79 -4.76 -13.70
C GLY A 130 8.30 -5.34 -15.01
N VAL A 131 8.67 -6.63 -15.02
CA VAL A 131 9.11 -7.34 -16.23
C VAL A 131 7.97 -7.48 -17.24
N GLY A 132 6.77 -7.88 -16.81
CA GLY A 132 5.61 -7.97 -17.70
C GLY A 132 5.24 -6.63 -18.33
N ALA A 133 5.27 -5.55 -17.54
CA ALA A 133 5.04 -4.20 -18.04
C ALA A 133 6.13 -3.75 -19.02
N ALA A 134 7.40 -4.07 -18.75
CA ALA A 134 8.50 -3.78 -19.68
C ALA A 134 8.34 -4.53 -21.02
N VAL A 135 7.97 -5.82 -20.98
CA VAL A 135 7.67 -6.60 -22.19
C VAL A 135 6.51 -5.98 -22.97
N ALA A 136 5.48 -5.51 -22.28
CA ALA A 136 4.34 -4.85 -22.93
C ALA A 136 4.75 -3.57 -23.68
N LEU A 137 5.61 -2.75 -23.05
CA LEU A 137 6.15 -1.53 -23.65
C LEU A 137 7.07 -1.84 -24.83
N VAL A 138 7.95 -2.84 -24.72
CA VAL A 138 8.80 -3.29 -25.85
C VAL A 138 7.93 -3.77 -27.01
N GLY A 139 6.90 -4.58 -26.73
CA GLY A 139 5.94 -4.99 -27.74
C GLY A 139 5.23 -3.80 -28.39
N GLY A 140 4.88 -2.79 -27.60
CA GLY A 140 4.25 -1.56 -28.09
C GLY A 140 5.18 -0.75 -28.98
N ALA A 141 6.47 -0.64 -28.64
CA ALA A 141 7.46 0.05 -29.46
C ALA A 141 7.80 -0.70 -30.76
N LEU A 142 7.66 -2.03 -30.77
CA LEU A 142 7.89 -2.88 -31.94
C LEU A 142 6.60 -3.12 -32.76
N ALA A 143 5.49 -2.47 -32.43
CA ALA A 143 4.16 -2.72 -33.01
C ALA A 143 3.74 -4.20 -33.00
N SER A 144 4.22 -4.98 -32.02
CA SER A 144 3.90 -6.40 -31.89
C SER A 144 2.78 -6.61 -30.88
N LEU A 145 1.57 -6.85 -31.40
CA LEU A 145 0.38 -7.09 -30.57
C LEU A 145 0.57 -8.28 -29.64
N VAL A 146 1.24 -9.34 -30.10
CA VAL A 146 1.50 -10.55 -29.31
C VAL A 146 2.38 -10.24 -28.10
N LEU A 147 3.47 -9.48 -28.27
CA LEU A 147 4.32 -9.07 -27.15
C LEU A 147 3.59 -8.11 -26.20
N THR A 148 2.85 -7.14 -26.73
CA THR A 148 2.07 -6.21 -25.90
C THR A 148 1.05 -6.94 -25.03
N CYS A 149 0.22 -7.79 -25.66
CA CYS A 149 -0.84 -8.52 -24.96
C CYS A 149 -0.26 -9.53 -23.95
N SER A 150 0.75 -10.31 -24.32
CA SER A 150 1.37 -11.28 -23.40
C SER A 150 2.02 -10.59 -22.19
N GLY A 151 2.76 -9.49 -22.41
CA GLY A 151 3.34 -8.68 -21.33
C GLY A 151 2.27 -8.10 -20.40
N LEU A 152 1.18 -7.55 -20.97
CA LEU A 152 0.05 -7.03 -20.19
C LEU A 152 -0.63 -8.13 -19.37
N VAL A 153 -0.88 -9.31 -19.94
CA VAL A 153 -1.49 -10.43 -19.20
C VAL A 153 -0.62 -10.82 -18.00
N VAL A 154 0.70 -10.93 -18.19
CA VAL A 154 1.64 -11.25 -17.09
C VAL A 154 1.62 -10.14 -16.03
N ALA A 155 1.70 -8.87 -16.45
CA ALA A 155 1.67 -7.74 -15.54
C ALA A 155 0.37 -7.70 -14.71
N MET A 156 -0.79 -7.85 -15.36
CA MET A 156 -2.09 -7.83 -14.69
C MET A 156 -2.24 -9.02 -13.72
N ALA A 157 -1.83 -10.23 -14.13
CA ALA A 157 -1.88 -11.41 -13.27
C ALA A 157 -1.01 -11.24 -12.01
N ALA A 158 0.21 -10.72 -12.18
CA ALA A 158 1.10 -10.41 -11.07
C ALA A 158 0.52 -9.33 -10.15
N GLN A 159 -0.09 -8.29 -10.72
CA GLN A 159 -0.66 -7.18 -9.98
C GLN A 159 -1.88 -7.60 -9.14
N VAL A 160 -2.81 -8.36 -9.72
CA VAL A 160 -3.98 -8.91 -8.98
C VAL A 160 -3.51 -9.79 -7.83
N THR A 161 -2.52 -10.64 -8.08
CA THR A 161 -1.94 -11.52 -7.06
C THR A 161 -1.25 -10.71 -5.96
N CYS A 162 -0.50 -9.67 -6.33
CA CYS A 162 0.14 -8.74 -5.40
C CYS A 162 -0.90 -8.06 -4.51
N PHE A 163 -1.99 -7.55 -5.07
CA PHE A 163 -3.08 -6.91 -4.30
C PHE A 163 -3.71 -7.88 -3.29
N ARG A 164 -3.92 -9.15 -3.66
CA ARG A 164 -4.39 -10.17 -2.70
C ARG A 164 -3.42 -10.36 -1.54
N HIS A 165 -2.12 -10.44 -1.82
CA HIS A 165 -1.10 -10.57 -0.78
C HIS A 165 -1.00 -9.33 0.11
N LEU A 166 -1.10 -8.12 -0.44
CA LEU A 166 -1.09 -6.87 0.32
C LEU A 166 -2.33 -6.76 1.24
N ALA A 167 -3.52 -7.08 0.75
CA ALA A 167 -4.73 -7.10 1.56
C ALA A 167 -4.62 -8.11 2.73
N ASN A 168 -4.04 -9.29 2.47
CA ASN A 168 -3.80 -10.30 3.50
C ASN A 168 -2.70 -9.90 4.50
N LEU A 169 -1.66 -9.20 4.03
CA LEU A 169 -0.60 -8.66 4.88
C LEU A 169 -1.19 -7.67 5.88
N HIS A 170 -2.04 -6.75 5.42
CA HIS A 170 -2.70 -5.79 6.29
C HIS A 170 -3.51 -6.47 7.40
N ARG A 171 -4.40 -7.42 7.04
CA ARG A 171 -5.20 -8.18 8.03
C ARG A 171 -4.34 -8.87 9.08
N SER A 172 -3.22 -9.45 8.66
CA SER A 172 -2.33 -10.15 9.57
C SER A 172 -1.59 -9.19 10.51
N MET A 173 -1.20 -8.03 10.01
CA MET A 173 -0.46 -7.04 10.80
C MET A 173 -1.38 -6.22 11.71
N GLU A 174 -2.65 -6.05 11.34
CA GLU A 174 -3.69 -5.45 12.18
C GLU A 174 -3.84 -6.19 13.52
N SER A 175 -3.74 -7.53 13.50
CA SER A 175 -3.81 -8.36 14.71
C SER A 175 -2.52 -8.36 15.57
N ARG A 176 -1.38 -7.97 14.99
CA ARG A 176 -0.06 -8.13 15.62
C ARG A 176 0.51 -6.85 16.22
N ALA A 177 0.19 -5.69 15.66
CA ALA A 177 0.70 -4.42 16.14
C ALA A 177 -0.43 -3.40 16.34
N PRO A 178 -0.64 -2.90 17.58
CA PRO A 178 -1.73 -1.97 17.88
C PRO A 178 -1.63 -0.66 17.10
N LEU A 179 -0.43 -0.26 16.67
CA LEU A 179 -0.19 0.91 15.81
C LEU A 179 -1.06 0.92 14.55
N TYR A 180 -1.26 -0.24 13.92
CA TYR A 180 -2.03 -0.32 12.67
C TYR A 180 -3.54 -0.28 12.90
N ARG A 181 -4.01 -0.58 14.13
CA ARG A 181 -5.43 -0.49 14.49
C ARG A 181 -5.89 0.97 14.45
N PHE A 182 -5.06 1.89 14.92
CA PHE A 182 -5.33 3.34 14.88
C PHE A 182 -5.37 3.92 13.46
N TRP A 183 -4.81 3.25 12.46
CA TRP A 183 -4.88 3.71 11.06
C TRP A 183 -6.27 3.50 10.45
N THR A 184 -7.07 2.62 11.03
CA THR A 184 -8.44 2.33 10.58
C THR A 184 -9.51 3.12 11.32
N VAL A 185 -9.15 3.77 12.43
CA VAL A 185 -10.07 4.56 13.24
C VAL A 185 -10.21 5.94 12.61
N SER A 186 -11.35 6.19 11.97
CA SER A 186 -11.80 7.54 11.65
C SER A 186 -12.00 8.30 12.96
N ALA A 187 -11.48 9.51 13.10
CA ALA A 187 -11.85 10.39 14.20
C ALA A 187 -13.37 10.63 14.11
N LEU A 188 -14.15 9.91 14.92
CA LEU A 188 -15.51 10.30 15.20
C LEU A 188 -15.37 11.56 16.07
N ASN A 189 -15.75 12.68 15.48
CA ASN A 189 -15.99 13.97 16.10
C ASN A 189 -16.02 13.93 17.64
N ASP A 190 -14.89 14.18 18.30
CA ASP A 190 -14.89 14.71 19.66
C ASP A 190 -15.17 16.20 19.49
N ASN A 191 -16.40 16.60 19.80
CA ASN A 191 -16.89 17.98 19.68
C ASN A 191 -15.93 19.01 20.29
#